data_AF-A0A1C0VVB4-F1
#
_entry.id   AF-A0A1C0VVB4-F1
#
_cell.length_a   1.000
_cell.length_b   1.000
_cell.length_c   1.000
_cell.angle_alpha   90.00
_cell.angle_beta   90.00
_cell.angle_gamma   90.00
#
_symmetry.space_group_name_H-M   'P 1'
#
loop_
_entity.id
_entity.type
_entity.pdbx_description
1 polymer ?
#
loop_
_entity_poly.entity_id
_entity_poly.type
_entity_poly.pdbx_seq_one_letter_code
_entity_poly.pdbx_strand_id
1 'polypeptide(L)'
;MKIISASRRTDIPAFYSKWFLNRIRAGFCHWLNPFSKQVYRVLLQPEDCLAIVFWTRNPKPLLPHLDFLTDRGYYFYFHFTMIGYPKAIESSNPPLSVSIDTFKEISEYLSPDRVQWRYDPIVLSDLTPPSFHLQQFDFLSRNL
;
A
#
# COMPACT_ATOMS: atom_id res chain seq x y z
N MET A 1 7.44 16.15 13.80
CA MET A 1 6.58 15.10 13.21
C MET A 1 6.67 15.12 11.69
N LYS A 2 6.83 13.96 11.05
CA LYS A 2 6.89 13.80 9.58
C LYS A 2 5.85 12.79 9.11
N ILE A 3 5.40 12.92 7.87
CA ILE A 3 4.66 11.85 7.20
C ILE A 3 5.68 10.85 6.63
N ILE A 4 5.55 9.58 7.00
CA ILE A 4 6.42 8.50 6.54
C ILE A 4 5.75 7.80 5.36
N SER A 5 6.28 8.04 4.15
CA SER A 5 5.86 7.30 2.96
C SER A 5 6.48 5.89 2.95
N ALA A 6 5.90 4.99 3.73
CA ALA A 6 6.29 3.59 3.75
C ALA A 6 5.85 2.91 2.43
N SER A 7 6.76 2.20 1.79
CA SER A 7 6.49 1.34 0.61
C SER A 7 6.57 1.96 -0.79
N ARG A 8 7.13 3.17 -0.93
CA ARG A 8 7.32 3.74 -2.27
C ARG A 8 8.38 2.99 -3.11
N ARG A 9 9.32 2.30 -2.46
CA ARG A 9 10.41 1.56 -3.13
C ARG A 9 10.22 0.05 -3.20
N THR A 10 9.38 -0.48 -2.33
CA THR A 10 9.05 -1.90 -2.22
C THR A 10 7.71 -2.00 -1.54
N ASP A 11 6.88 -2.95 -1.91
CA ASP A 11 5.55 -3.12 -1.31
C ASP A 11 5.70 -3.74 0.09
N ILE A 12 5.78 -2.89 1.13
CA ILE A 12 6.00 -3.35 2.50
C ILE A 12 4.80 -4.15 3.01
N PRO A 13 3.53 -3.72 2.86
CA PRO A 13 2.39 -4.52 3.29
C PRO A 13 2.33 -5.90 2.64
N ALA A 14 2.70 -6.02 1.35
CA ALA A 14 2.65 -7.30 0.66
C ALA A 14 3.79 -8.26 1.06
N PHE A 15 5.01 -7.74 1.27
CA PHE A 15 6.21 -8.60 1.37
C PHE A 15 7.01 -8.45 2.66
N TYR A 16 6.89 -7.32 3.37
CA TYR A 16 7.79 -6.95 4.46
C TYR A 16 7.08 -6.48 5.74
N SER A 17 5.82 -6.85 5.96
CA SER A 17 5.05 -6.50 7.16
C SER A 17 5.77 -6.86 8.46
N LYS A 18 6.32 -8.08 8.56
CA LYS A 18 7.10 -8.51 9.75
C LYS A 18 8.34 -7.64 9.98
N TRP A 19 9.07 -7.31 8.90
CA TRP A 19 10.25 -6.44 9.00
C TRP A 19 9.84 -5.04 9.48
N PHE A 20 8.76 -4.49 8.92
CA PHE A 20 8.27 -3.16 9.27
C PHE A 20 7.82 -3.07 10.72
N LEU A 21 7.07 -4.06 11.22
CA LEU A 21 6.66 -4.13 12.63
C LEU A 21 7.87 -4.20 13.56
N ASN A 22 8.94 -4.89 13.16
CA ASN A 22 10.20 -4.88 13.92
C ASN A 22 10.89 -3.51 13.90
N ARG A 23 10.72 -2.70 12.85
CA ARG A 23 11.22 -1.32 12.81
C ARG A 23 10.37 -0.38 13.66
N ILE A 24 9.06 -0.57 13.68
CA ILE A 24 8.16 0.12 14.62
C ILE A 24 8.54 -0.18 16.06
N ARG A 25 8.76 -1.44 16.43
CA ARG A 25 9.24 -1.82 17.77
C ARG A 25 10.60 -1.20 18.12
N ALA A 26 11.49 -1.07 17.13
CA ALA A 26 12.80 -0.46 17.33
C ALA A 26 12.75 1.07 17.39
N GLY A 27 11.66 1.70 16.93
CA GLY A 27 11.51 3.16 16.88
C GLY A 27 12.28 3.85 15.76
N PHE A 28 12.94 3.12 14.86
CA PHE A 28 13.66 3.70 13.73
C PHE A 28 13.96 2.68 12.63
N CYS A 29 14.29 3.20 11.45
CA CYS A 29 14.93 2.43 10.38
C CYS A 29 16.03 3.24 9.69
N HIS A 30 16.86 2.55 8.91
CA HIS A 30 17.81 3.20 8.01
C HIS A 30 17.33 3.07 6.58
N TRP A 31 17.43 4.16 5.82
CA TRP A 31 17.11 4.22 4.41
C TRP A 31 18.31 4.68 3.61
N LEU A 32 18.66 3.92 2.57
CA LEU A 32 19.73 4.26 1.63
C LEU A 32 19.14 5.04 0.45
N ASN A 33 19.57 6.30 0.28
CA ASN A 33 19.26 7.05 -0.93
C ASN A 33 19.98 6.39 -2.13
N PRO A 34 19.25 6.02 -3.19
CA PRO A 34 19.84 5.23 -4.29
C PRO A 34 20.82 6.02 -5.14
N PHE A 35 20.67 7.34 -5.18
CA PHE A 35 21.45 8.25 -6.00
C PHE A 35 22.68 8.73 -5.25
N SER A 36 22.51 9.29 -4.06
CA SER A 36 23.63 9.85 -3.29
C SER A 36 24.40 8.82 -2.46
N LYS A 37 23.87 7.59 -2.31
CA LYS A 37 24.36 6.56 -1.38
C LYS A 37 24.39 6.98 0.09
N GLN A 38 23.81 8.13 0.43
CA GLN A 38 23.69 8.57 1.80
C GLN A 38 22.69 7.69 2.56
N VAL A 39 23.08 7.28 3.76
CA VAL A 39 22.21 6.58 4.70
C VAL A 39 21.52 7.62 5.58
N TYR A 40 20.19 7.59 5.57
CA TYR A 40 19.36 8.40 6.47
C TYR A 40 18.80 7.52 7.57
N ARG A 41 18.84 8.03 8.80
CA ARG A 41 18.08 7.45 9.91
C ARG A 41 16.70 8.09 9.93
N VAL A 42 15.67 7.26 9.85
CA VAL A 42 14.27 7.68 9.93
C VAL A 42 13.76 7.24 11.29
N LEU A 43 13.37 8.21 12.11
CA LEU A 43 12.69 7.95 13.38
C LEU A 43 11.25 7.53 13.09
N LEU A 44 10.78 6.54 13.85
CA LEU A 44 9.50 5.89 13.66
C LEU A 44 8.69 5.81 14.96
N GLN A 45 9.09 6.49 16.04
CA GLN A 45 8.25 6.55 17.24
C GLN A 45 6.96 7.35 16.94
N PRO A 46 5.86 7.14 17.68
CA PRO A 46 4.60 7.85 17.46
C PRO A 46 4.76 9.38 17.47
N GLU A 47 5.55 9.93 18.39
CA GLU A 47 5.85 11.36 18.52
C GLU A 47 6.65 11.94 17.35
N ASP A 48 7.35 11.10 16.59
CA ASP A 48 8.12 11.51 15.42
C ASP A 48 7.30 11.42 14.12
N CYS A 49 6.20 10.65 14.14
CA CYS A 49 5.43 10.26 12.97
C CYS A 49 4.03 10.88 12.99
N LEU A 50 3.77 11.84 12.10
CA LEU A 50 2.42 12.39 11.94
C LEU A 50 1.46 11.34 11.37
N ALA A 51 1.92 10.60 10.35
CA ALA A 51 1.17 9.53 9.73
C ALA A 51 2.10 8.62 8.92
N ILE A 52 1.70 7.36 8.74
CA ILE A 52 2.35 6.42 7.83
C ILE A 52 1.47 6.21 6.60
N VAL A 53 2.04 6.42 5.43
CA VAL A 53 1.37 6.14 4.16
C VAL A 53 1.85 4.79 3.66
N PHE A 54 0.95 3.86 3.41
CA PHE A 54 1.27 2.55 2.83
C PHE A 54 0.90 2.52 1.34
N TRP A 55 1.88 2.27 0.48
CA TRP A 55 1.66 2.01 -0.94
C TRP A 55 1.69 0.51 -1.20
N THR A 56 0.61 -0.07 -1.69
CA THR A 56 0.55 -1.53 -1.84
C THR A 56 -0.42 -1.98 -2.93
N ARG A 57 -0.15 -3.15 -3.48
CA ARG A 57 -1.06 -3.94 -4.32
C ARG A 57 -1.69 -5.10 -3.55
N ASN A 58 -1.27 -5.35 -2.31
CA ASN A 58 -1.80 -6.39 -1.46
C ASN A 58 -1.60 -6.05 0.03
N PRO A 59 -2.55 -5.37 0.70
CA PRO A 59 -2.44 -5.02 2.11
C PRO A 59 -2.65 -6.21 3.05
N LYS A 60 -3.18 -7.34 2.55
CA LYS A 60 -3.64 -8.49 3.35
C LYS A 60 -2.61 -8.98 4.39
N PRO A 61 -1.31 -9.10 4.09
CA PRO A 61 -0.34 -9.56 5.08
C PRO A 61 -0.07 -8.58 6.23
N LEU A 62 -0.46 -7.31 6.10
CA LEU A 62 -0.35 -6.31 7.18
C LEU A 62 -1.64 -6.21 8.01
N LEU A 63 -2.80 -6.58 7.47
CA LEU A 63 -4.10 -6.40 8.13
C LEU A 63 -4.17 -6.96 9.56
N PRO A 64 -3.68 -8.19 9.84
CA PRO A 64 -3.71 -8.75 11.20
C PRO A 64 -2.86 -8.00 12.24
N HIS A 65 -2.16 -6.94 11.81
CA HIS A 65 -1.24 -6.16 12.63
C HIS A 65 -1.60 -4.68 12.71
N LEU A 66 -2.77 -4.29 12.20
CA LEU A 66 -3.20 -2.89 12.27
C LEU A 66 -3.51 -2.46 13.70
N ASP A 67 -4.15 -3.31 14.51
CA ASP A 67 -4.38 -3.06 15.95
C ASP A 67 -3.07 -2.76 16.68
N PHE A 68 -2.00 -3.52 16.36
CA PHE A 68 -0.67 -3.27 16.93
C PHE A 68 -0.16 -1.85 16.69
N LEU A 69 -0.50 -1.25 15.53
CA LEU A 69 -0.13 0.12 15.18
C LEU A 69 -1.07 1.13 15.84
N THR A 70 -2.38 0.93 15.78
CA THR A 70 -3.37 1.85 16.38
C THR A 70 -3.23 1.93 17.90
N ASP A 71 -3.02 0.80 18.58
CA ASP A 71 -2.83 0.73 20.04
C ASP A 71 -1.58 1.49 20.51
N ARG A 72 -0.63 1.74 19.60
CA ARG A 72 0.59 2.52 19.85
C ARG A 72 0.47 3.98 19.43
N GLY A 73 -0.71 4.43 19.01
CA GLY A 73 -0.96 5.81 18.61
C GLY A 73 -0.49 6.15 17.20
N TYR A 74 -0.23 5.16 16.33
CA TYR A 74 0.10 5.45 14.94
C TYR A 74 -1.15 5.74 14.12
N TYR A 75 -1.11 6.86 13.40
CA TYR A 75 -2.04 7.14 12.31
C TYR A 75 -1.47 6.65 10.99
N PHE A 76 -2.31 6.06 10.15
CA PHE A 76 -1.87 5.55 8.85
C PHE A 76 -3.02 5.47 7.85
N TYR A 77 -2.67 5.49 6.56
CA TYR A 77 -3.62 5.33 5.47
C TYR A 77 -2.98 4.59 4.30
N PHE A 78 -3.83 4.07 3.42
CA PHE A 78 -3.43 3.20 2.32
C PHE A 78 -3.64 3.88 0.97
N HIS A 79 -2.65 3.70 0.11
CA HIS A 79 -2.72 3.87 -1.32
C HIS A 79 -2.73 2.46 -1.94
N PHE A 80 -3.93 1.95 -2.19
CA PHE A 80 -4.14 0.59 -2.68
C PHE A 80 -4.26 0.63 -4.20
N THR A 81 -3.22 0.13 -4.86
CA THR A 81 -3.17 0.02 -6.31
C THR A 81 -3.92 -1.23 -6.79
N MET A 82 -4.96 -1.03 -7.60
CA MET A 82 -5.78 -2.10 -8.15
C MET A 82 -6.21 -1.74 -9.56
N ILE A 83 -5.74 -2.52 -10.54
CA ILE A 83 -6.01 -2.27 -11.97
C ILE A 83 -6.67 -3.47 -12.62
N GLY A 84 -6.41 -4.70 -12.18
CA GLY A 84 -6.96 -5.90 -12.82
C GLY A 84 -6.21 -6.33 -14.07
N TYR A 85 -4.90 -6.11 -14.11
CA TYR A 85 -4.08 -6.47 -15.27
C TYR A 85 -4.12 -7.97 -15.60
N PRO A 86 -3.98 -8.34 -16.88
CA PRO A 86 -3.68 -9.72 -17.28
C PRO A 86 -2.42 -10.23 -16.58
N LYS A 87 -2.38 -11.53 -16.26
CA LYS A 87 -1.24 -12.17 -15.58
C LYS A 87 0.09 -12.04 -16.33
N ALA A 88 0.05 -11.85 -17.65
CA ALA A 88 1.24 -11.58 -18.46
C ALA A 88 1.91 -10.24 -18.14
N ILE A 89 1.16 -9.25 -17.67
CA ILE A 89 1.67 -7.94 -17.21
C ILE A 89 1.93 -7.98 -15.71
N GLU A 90 1.01 -8.59 -14.95
CA GLU A 90 1.06 -8.60 -13.49
C GLU A 90 0.75 -9.98 -12.91
N SER A 91 1.80 -10.77 -12.69
CA SER A 91 1.68 -12.20 -12.37
C SER A 91 1.38 -12.46 -10.89
N SER A 92 2.00 -11.70 -9.99
CA SER A 92 2.01 -12.01 -8.55
C SER A 92 0.88 -11.40 -7.73
N ASN A 93 0.04 -10.55 -8.32
CA ASN A 93 -1.06 -9.96 -7.58
C ASN A 93 -2.14 -10.99 -7.21
N PRO A 94 -2.88 -10.75 -6.11
CA PRO A 94 -4.09 -11.49 -5.82
C PRO A 94 -5.08 -11.44 -7.00
N PRO A 95 -5.99 -12.43 -7.12
CA PRO A 95 -7.13 -12.33 -8.02
C PRO A 95 -7.91 -11.04 -7.76
N LEU A 96 -8.47 -10.43 -8.81
CA LEU A 96 -9.12 -9.13 -8.72
C LEU A 96 -10.28 -9.11 -7.71
N SER A 97 -11.09 -10.18 -7.66
CA SER A 97 -12.16 -10.33 -6.67
C SER A 97 -11.63 -10.27 -5.24
N VAL A 98 -10.56 -11.01 -4.95
CA VAL A 98 -9.90 -11.00 -3.64
C VAL A 98 -9.38 -9.61 -3.28
N SER A 99 -8.82 -8.88 -4.25
CA SER A 99 -8.38 -7.50 -4.04
C SER A 99 -9.53 -6.56 -3.72
N ILE A 100 -10.68 -6.68 -4.41
CA ILE A 100 -11.90 -5.89 -4.14
C ILE A 100 -12.43 -6.18 -2.73
N ASP A 101 -12.56 -7.46 -2.36
CA ASP A 101 -13.03 -7.86 -1.03
C ASP A 101 -12.11 -7.31 0.06
N THR A 102 -10.79 -7.41 -0.16
CA THR A 102 -9.78 -6.89 0.75
C THR A 102 -9.85 -5.36 0.87
N PHE A 103 -10.18 -4.66 -0.23
CA PHE A 103 -10.35 -3.20 -0.23
C PHE A 103 -11.56 -2.78 0.62
N LYS A 104 -12.68 -3.50 0.50
CA LYS A 104 -13.87 -3.26 1.32
C LYS A 104 -13.61 -3.54 2.79
N GLU A 105 -13.02 -4.70 3.10
CA GLU A 105 -12.66 -5.11 4.46
C GLU A 105 -11.80 -4.04 5.17
N ILE A 106 -10.74 -3.55 4.53
CA ILE A 106 -9.87 -2.53 5.14
C ILE A 106 -10.55 -1.15 5.24
N SER A 107 -11.42 -0.81 4.28
CA SER A 107 -12.16 0.46 4.30
C SER A 107 -13.20 0.48 5.42
N GLU A 108 -13.89 -0.64 5.64
CA GLU A 108 -14.80 -0.82 6.77
C GLU A 108 -14.07 -0.76 8.12
N TYR A 109 -12.90 -1.39 8.21
CA TYR A 109 -12.11 -1.42 9.45
C TYR A 109 -11.49 -0.06 9.82
N LEU A 110 -11.00 0.74 8.85
CA LEU A 110 -10.32 2.02 9.14
C LEU A 110 -11.17 3.29 9.00
N SER A 111 -12.12 3.30 8.07
CA SER A 111 -12.79 4.44 7.41
C SER A 111 -12.39 4.55 5.92
N PRO A 112 -13.35 4.79 5.01
CA PRO A 112 -13.11 5.02 3.58
C PRO A 112 -12.08 6.11 3.28
N ASP A 113 -12.01 7.16 4.10
CA ASP A 113 -11.06 8.28 3.88
C ASP A 113 -9.58 7.87 4.06
N ARG A 114 -9.35 6.71 4.69
CA ARG A 114 -8.01 6.16 4.97
C ARG A 114 -7.57 5.10 3.96
N VAL A 115 -8.38 4.81 2.94
CA VAL A 115 -8.07 3.81 1.92
C VAL A 115 -8.37 4.40 0.55
N GLN A 116 -7.31 4.84 -0.14
CA GLN A 116 -7.41 5.45 -1.45
C GLN A 116 -7.11 4.42 -2.54
N TRP A 117 -8.10 4.13 -3.37
CA TRP A 117 -7.90 3.36 -4.60
C TRP A 117 -6.99 4.14 -5.56
N ARG A 118 -6.03 3.42 -6.14
CA ARG A 118 -5.13 3.93 -7.18
C ARG A 118 -5.24 3.10 -8.45
N TYR A 119 -5.66 3.74 -9.53
CA TYR A 119 -5.63 3.18 -10.86
C TYR A 119 -4.38 3.66 -11.63
N ASP A 120 -3.20 3.17 -11.22
CA ASP A 120 -1.89 3.59 -11.75
C ASP A 120 -0.83 2.48 -11.57
N PRO A 121 0.06 2.23 -12.55
CA PRO A 121 0.20 2.94 -13.82
C PRO A 121 -0.79 2.44 -14.87
N ILE A 122 -1.17 3.31 -15.81
CA ILE A 122 -1.87 2.92 -17.04
C ILE A 122 -0.82 2.52 -18.07
N VAL A 123 -0.83 1.25 -18.48
CA VAL A 123 0.10 0.68 -19.45
C VAL A 123 -0.68 0.33 -20.70
N LEU A 124 -0.49 1.08 -21.77
CA LEU A 124 -1.14 0.80 -23.05
C LEU A 124 -0.34 -0.25 -23.82
N SER A 125 -1.01 -1.31 -24.25
CA SER A 125 -0.42 -2.39 -25.05
C SER A 125 -1.52 -3.11 -25.85
N ASP A 126 -1.14 -4.07 -26.68
CA ASP A 126 -2.10 -4.96 -27.36
C ASP A 126 -2.94 -5.79 -26.36
N LEU A 127 -2.41 -6.04 -25.15
CA LEU A 127 -3.13 -6.75 -24.09
C LEU A 127 -4.02 -5.82 -23.25
N THR A 128 -3.71 -4.52 -23.24
CA THR A 128 -4.36 -3.51 -22.40
C THR A 128 -4.58 -2.21 -23.20
N PRO A 129 -5.38 -2.27 -24.29
CA PRO A 129 -5.69 -1.09 -25.08
C PRO A 129 -6.51 -0.07 -24.25
N PRO A 130 -6.71 1.17 -24.73
CA PRO A 130 -7.52 2.15 -24.02
C PRO A 130 -8.93 1.66 -23.63
N SER A 131 -9.56 0.83 -24.47
CA SER A 131 -10.86 0.21 -24.17
C SER A 131 -10.84 -0.71 -22.97
N PHE A 132 -9.77 -1.48 -22.78
CA PHE A 132 -9.57 -2.30 -21.57
C PHE A 132 -9.58 -1.41 -20.33
N HIS A 133 -8.82 -0.31 -20.34
CA HIS A 133 -8.74 0.58 -19.20
C HIS A 133 -10.07 1.25 -18.87
N LEU A 134 -10.82 1.70 -19.88
CA LEU A 134 -12.15 2.29 -19.67
C LEU A 134 -13.13 1.29 -19.05
N GLN A 135 -13.20 0.06 -19.57
CA GLN A 135 -14.06 -1.00 -19.04
C GLN A 135 -13.66 -1.38 -17.61
N GLN A 136 -12.37 -1.53 -17.38
CA GLN A 136 -11.82 -1.98 -16.12
C GLN A 136 -11.93 -0.91 -15.02
N PHE A 137 -11.76 0.36 -15.37
CA PHE A 137 -12.01 1.49 -14.47
C PHE A 137 -13.49 1.60 -14.11
N ASP A 138 -14.40 1.55 -15.09
CA ASP A 138 -15.85 1.58 -14.84
C ASP A 138 -16.26 0.43 -13.91
N PHE A 139 -15.81 -0.80 -14.21
CA PHE A 139 -16.05 -1.96 -13.36
C PHE A 139 -15.56 -1.73 -11.92
N LEU A 140 -14.30 -1.32 -11.73
CA LEU A 140 -13.75 -1.12 -10.39
C LEU A 140 -14.45 0.01 -9.63
N SER A 141 -14.71 1.15 -10.29
CA SER A 141 -15.35 2.31 -9.65
C SER A 141 -16.76 2.02 -9.10
N ARG A 142 -17.46 1.01 -9.64
CA ARG A 142 -18.78 0.56 -9.16
C ARG A 142 -18.71 -0.52 -8.08
N ASN A 143 -17.55 -1.14 -7.91
CA ASN A 143 -17.38 -2.32 -7.07
C ASN A 143 -16.50 -2.08 -5.84
N LEU A 144 -15.86 -0.92 -5.73
CA LEU A 144 -15.03 -0.51 -4.59
C LEU A 144 -15.84 0.30 -3.58
#